data_AF-A0A9P6GYQ5-F1
#
_entry.id   AF-A0A9P6GYQ5-F1
#
_cell.length_a   1.000
_cell.length_b   1.000
_cell.length_c   1.000
_cell.angle_alpha   90.00
_cell.angle_beta   90.00
_cell.angle_gamma   90.00
#
_symmetry.space_group_name_H-M   'P 1'
#
loop_
_entity.id
_entity.type
_entity.pdbx_description
1 polymer ?
#
loop_
_entity_poly.entity_id
_entity_poly.type
_entity_poly.pdbx_seq_one_letter_code
_entity_poly.pdbx_strand_id
1 'polypeptide(L)'
;MEEEIDSLFLGQDDSEIKESSIKDLEICSDKIASLVPFIDIICGKMGSIKMDYDLYYIKLERLAKEMATIEDANTKLENEILYQTSIYNRLRDLLISLEIKEEHFISLETEALDTPEGLSKIEKALNILCSFDIPDYTIRVVEEKKERIEKALRSFYKRFIHFLGTFFGKKEASSGVLRVHSDLYSRMKAYKDIYAYSRRFPDFYAVLCRVYFKHAQNLYSREIETHLATVHKLLTNEDKDKVDEKVEECLGGLMETYKSIEDCESKFLKDMNIDLDSSEVFSSSNKIILDFIEDVFYISPLSTIIFLEHNEHEELKIKLKKKFISREMEVKDPKEGLKRFKEIIKKSKIDDLNSVLYGLNKERILRRNKDTFELLESKMLLDDLIYADMNENLRNEHFQCINDLHESIKKSLIGYVFEEGDAEVEGRLKEIGRKVKGGKLQKEVYEILSETVDDKEALKKIILDN
;
A
#
# COMPACT_ATOMS: atom_id res chain seq x y z
N MET A 1 -109.82 -26.82 -43.19
CA MET A 1 -109.21 -26.27 -44.42
C MET A 1 -109.13 -27.31 -45.54
N GLU A 2 -108.47 -28.47 -45.43
CA GLU A 2 -108.54 -29.49 -46.50
C GLU A 2 -109.87 -30.27 -46.52
N GLU A 3 -110.38 -30.75 -45.37
CA GLU A 3 -111.66 -31.52 -45.34
C GLU A 3 -112.92 -30.70 -45.72
N GLU A 4 -112.93 -29.39 -45.48
CA GLU A 4 -114.04 -28.51 -45.88
C GLU A 4 -114.07 -28.27 -47.39
N ILE A 5 -112.90 -28.26 -48.03
CA ILE A 5 -112.76 -28.05 -49.48
C ILE A 5 -113.22 -29.31 -50.23
N ASP A 6 -112.95 -30.52 -49.71
CA ASP A 6 -113.37 -31.76 -50.36
C ASP A 6 -114.89 -32.02 -50.31
N SER A 7 -115.57 -31.52 -49.26
CA SER A 7 -117.04 -31.61 -49.17
C SER A 7 -117.79 -30.74 -50.17
N LEU A 8 -117.14 -29.70 -50.73
CA LEU A 8 -117.74 -28.68 -51.59
C LEU A 8 -117.75 -29.04 -53.07
N PHE A 9 -116.95 -30.03 -53.51
CA PHE A 9 -116.73 -30.31 -54.93
C PHE A 9 -117.02 -31.76 -55.38
N LEU A 10 -117.31 -32.69 -54.48
CA LEU A 10 -117.47 -34.12 -54.83
C LEU A 10 -118.74 -34.81 -54.29
N GLY A 11 -119.79 -34.05 -53.95
CA GLY A 11 -121.12 -34.58 -53.64
C GLY A 11 -122.18 -34.13 -54.65
N GLN A 12 -122.73 -35.07 -55.42
CA GLN A 12 -123.83 -34.86 -56.37
C GLN A 12 -125.10 -34.38 -55.65
N ASP A 13 -125.54 -33.15 -55.94
CA ASP A 13 -126.88 -32.84 -56.46
C ASP A 13 -126.91 -31.38 -56.94
N ASP A 14 -127.58 -31.17 -58.08
CA ASP A 14 -127.86 -29.87 -58.69
C ASP A 14 -128.56 -28.94 -57.70
N SER A 15 -127.82 -28.02 -57.06
CA SER A 15 -128.19 -26.62 -56.82
C SER A 15 -127.30 -26.02 -55.74
N GLU A 16 -126.69 -24.88 -56.07
CA GLU A 16 -126.02 -23.97 -55.15
C GLU A 16 -124.71 -24.50 -54.51
N ILE A 17 -123.63 -24.53 -55.30
CA ILE A 17 -122.35 -24.07 -54.74
C ILE A 17 -122.66 -22.67 -54.21
N LYS A 18 -122.79 -22.55 -52.87
CA LYS A 18 -123.30 -21.35 -52.23
C LYS A 18 -122.50 -20.17 -52.74
N GLU A 19 -123.19 -19.28 -53.45
CA GLU A 19 -122.62 -18.05 -53.99
C GLU A 19 -121.79 -17.31 -52.95
N SER A 20 -122.08 -17.43 -51.64
CA SER A 20 -121.31 -16.81 -50.57
C SER A 20 -119.86 -17.29 -50.48
N SER A 21 -119.57 -18.58 -50.66
CA SER A 21 -118.21 -19.12 -50.59
C SER A 21 -117.41 -18.81 -51.85
N ILE A 22 -118.08 -18.80 -53.01
CA ILE A 22 -117.52 -18.31 -54.27
C ILE A 22 -117.28 -16.81 -54.18
N LYS A 23 -118.23 -16.01 -53.68
CA LYS A 23 -118.11 -14.57 -53.48
C LYS A 23 -117.03 -14.22 -52.47
N ASP A 24 -116.85 -14.97 -51.39
CA ASP A 24 -115.77 -14.74 -50.42
C ASP A 24 -114.39 -15.08 -51.01
N LEU A 25 -114.30 -16.13 -51.82
CA LEU A 25 -113.10 -16.45 -52.62
C LEU A 25 -112.85 -15.45 -53.74
N GLU A 26 -113.88 -14.92 -54.40
CA GLU A 26 -113.81 -13.86 -55.40
C GLU A 26 -113.39 -12.54 -54.75
N ILE A 27 -113.94 -12.17 -53.60
CA ILE A 27 -113.55 -10.99 -52.83
C ILE A 27 -112.11 -11.14 -52.32
N CYS A 28 -111.70 -12.34 -51.88
CA CYS A 28 -110.31 -12.60 -51.51
C CYS A 28 -109.37 -12.61 -52.72
N SER A 29 -109.79 -13.18 -53.84
CA SER A 29 -109.08 -13.17 -55.12
C SER A 29 -108.90 -11.74 -55.64
N ASP A 30 -109.95 -10.92 -55.57
CA ASP A 30 -109.93 -9.52 -55.97
C ASP A 30 -109.09 -8.68 -55.01
N LYS A 31 -109.14 -8.95 -53.70
CA LYS A 31 -108.24 -8.32 -52.72
C LYS A 31 -106.79 -8.72 -52.95
N ILE A 32 -106.50 -9.99 -53.20
CA ILE A 32 -105.15 -10.48 -53.53
C ILE A 32 -104.70 -9.85 -54.85
N ALA A 33 -105.54 -9.83 -55.88
CA ALA A 33 -105.27 -9.20 -57.17
C ALA A 33 -105.04 -7.69 -57.04
N SER A 34 -105.73 -7.02 -56.10
CA SER A 34 -105.49 -5.62 -55.77
C SER A 34 -104.17 -5.40 -55.00
N LEU A 35 -103.68 -6.43 -54.29
CA LEU A 35 -102.42 -6.41 -53.54
C LEU A 35 -101.20 -6.78 -54.39
N VAL A 36 -101.36 -7.58 -55.46
CA VAL A 36 -100.32 -7.95 -56.43
C VAL A 36 -99.54 -6.72 -56.95
N PRO A 37 -100.18 -5.62 -57.42
CA PRO A 37 -99.44 -4.45 -57.87
C PRO A 37 -98.63 -3.78 -56.75
N PHE A 38 -99.10 -3.80 -55.50
CA PHE A 38 -98.31 -3.30 -54.37
C PHE A 38 -97.11 -4.21 -54.06
N ILE A 39 -97.29 -5.53 -54.18
CA ILE A 39 -96.20 -6.52 -54.05
C ILE A 39 -95.18 -6.34 -55.17
N ASP A 40 -95.60 -6.12 -56.41
CA ASP A 40 -94.71 -5.86 -57.54
C ASP A 40 -93.93 -4.55 -57.36
N ILE A 41 -94.56 -3.49 -56.84
CA ILE A 41 -93.88 -2.24 -56.48
C ILE A 41 -92.88 -2.47 -55.35
N ILE A 42 -93.23 -3.26 -54.34
CA ILE A 42 -92.33 -3.61 -53.22
C ILE A 42 -91.16 -4.43 -53.75
N CYS A 43 -91.38 -5.45 -54.57
CA CYS A 43 -90.35 -6.28 -55.19
C CYS A 43 -89.43 -5.46 -56.09
N GLY A 44 -89.98 -4.52 -56.87
CA GLY A 44 -89.20 -3.58 -57.67
C GLY A 44 -88.30 -2.67 -56.82
N LYS A 45 -88.84 -2.11 -55.73
CA LYS A 45 -88.05 -1.32 -54.76
C LYS A 45 -87.03 -2.18 -54.02
N MET A 46 -87.35 -3.43 -53.69
CA MET A 46 -86.43 -4.34 -53.04
C MET A 46 -85.27 -4.71 -53.97
N GLY A 47 -85.56 -4.87 -55.27
CA GLY A 47 -84.56 -5.04 -56.32
C GLY A 47 -83.64 -3.83 -56.46
N SER A 48 -84.19 -2.61 -56.45
CA SER A 48 -83.36 -1.39 -56.50
C SER A 48 -82.50 -1.22 -55.25
N ILE A 49 -83.06 -1.45 -54.06
CA ILE A 49 -82.33 -1.37 -52.79
C ILE A 49 -81.20 -2.41 -52.75
N LYS A 50 -81.44 -3.63 -53.23
CA LYS A 50 -80.40 -4.66 -53.31
C LYS A 50 -79.28 -4.25 -54.26
N MET A 51 -79.63 -3.70 -55.42
CA MET A 51 -78.64 -3.24 -56.40
C MET A 51 -77.80 -2.06 -55.85
N ASP A 52 -78.43 -1.13 -55.14
CA ASP A 52 -77.74 -0.05 -54.44
C ASP A 52 -76.83 -0.60 -53.33
N TYR A 53 -77.30 -1.56 -52.53
CA TYR A 53 -76.52 -2.22 -51.49
C TYR A 53 -75.27 -2.90 -52.06
N ASP A 54 -75.41 -3.69 -53.13
CA ASP A 54 -74.29 -4.36 -53.78
C ASP A 54 -73.28 -3.34 -54.33
N LEU A 55 -73.76 -2.23 -54.89
CA LEU A 55 -72.90 -1.14 -55.36
C LEU A 55 -72.14 -0.47 -54.21
N TYR A 56 -72.80 -0.20 -53.08
CA TYR A 56 -72.17 0.35 -51.88
C TYR A 56 -71.18 -0.63 -51.26
N TYR A 57 -71.49 -1.92 -51.24
CA TYR A 57 -70.60 -2.96 -50.75
C TYR A 57 -69.31 -3.04 -51.59
N ILE A 58 -69.42 -3.07 -52.92
CA ILE A 58 -68.26 -3.05 -53.82
C ILE A 58 -67.43 -1.79 -53.62
N LYS A 59 -68.07 -0.63 -53.46
CA LYS A 59 -67.37 0.64 -53.17
C LYS A 59 -66.63 0.59 -51.83
N LEU A 60 -67.27 0.10 -50.77
CA LEU A 60 -66.67 -0.04 -49.44
C LEU A 60 -65.51 -1.03 -49.44
N GLU A 61 -65.66 -2.17 -50.10
CA GLU A 61 -64.59 -3.17 -50.21
C GLU A 61 -63.39 -2.62 -50.97
N ARG A 62 -63.63 -1.90 -52.08
CA ARG A 62 -62.57 -1.21 -52.82
C ARG A 62 -61.88 -0.15 -51.96
N LEU A 63 -62.65 0.65 -51.24
CA LEU A 63 -62.12 1.72 -50.39
C LEU A 63 -61.35 1.16 -49.19
N ALA A 64 -61.78 0.02 -48.64
CA ALA A 64 -61.06 -0.70 -47.61
C ALA A 64 -59.72 -1.28 -48.12
N LYS A 65 -59.69 -1.85 -49.33
CA LYS A 65 -58.44 -2.29 -49.96
C LYS A 65 -57.50 -1.13 -50.23
N GLU A 66 -58.01 -0.02 -50.77
CA GLU A 66 -57.24 1.20 -50.99
C GLU A 66 -56.68 1.76 -49.66
N MET A 67 -57.49 1.81 -48.60
CA MET A 67 -57.04 2.20 -47.25
C MET A 67 -55.94 1.29 -46.71
N ALA A 68 -56.08 -0.03 -46.81
CA ALA A 68 -55.05 -0.97 -46.38
C ALA A 68 -53.73 -0.77 -47.13
N THR A 69 -53.78 -0.52 -48.45
CA THR A 69 -52.57 -0.22 -49.21
C THR A 69 -51.92 1.10 -48.81
N ILE A 70 -52.72 2.11 -48.43
CA ILE A 70 -52.20 3.40 -47.94
C ILE A 70 -51.57 3.22 -46.56
N GLU A 71 -52.17 2.41 -45.67
CA GLU A 71 -51.65 2.13 -44.34
C GLU A 71 -50.32 1.35 -44.40
N ASP A 72 -50.21 0.35 -45.28
CA ASP A 72 -48.95 -0.36 -45.55
C ASP A 72 -47.86 0.57 -46.13
N ALA A 73 -48.23 1.54 -46.96
CA ALA A 73 -47.29 2.53 -47.48
C ALA A 73 -46.84 3.50 -46.39
N ASN A 74 -47.77 3.96 -45.54
CA ASN A 74 -47.47 4.85 -44.42
C ASN A 74 -46.54 4.20 -43.40
N THR A 75 -46.80 2.95 -43.01
CA THR A 75 -45.94 2.21 -42.07
C THR A 75 -44.52 2.00 -42.62
N LYS A 76 -44.37 1.74 -43.92
CA LYS A 76 -43.06 1.70 -44.58
C LYS A 76 -42.34 3.04 -44.52
N LEU A 77 -43.05 4.13 -44.84
CA LEU A 77 -42.49 5.48 -44.78
C LEU A 77 -42.10 5.87 -43.35
N GLU A 78 -42.91 5.55 -42.34
CA GLU A 78 -42.59 5.79 -40.93
C GLU A 78 -41.32 5.06 -40.50
N ASN A 79 -41.18 3.78 -40.85
CA ASN A 79 -39.97 3.02 -40.57
C ASN A 79 -38.74 3.60 -41.28
N GLU A 80 -38.88 4.04 -42.52
CA GLU A 80 -37.80 4.69 -43.26
C GLU A 80 -37.41 6.04 -42.64
N ILE A 81 -38.38 6.86 -42.24
CA ILE A 81 -38.15 8.12 -41.53
C ILE A 81 -37.40 7.87 -40.22
N LEU A 82 -37.80 6.85 -39.44
CA LEU A 82 -37.13 6.50 -38.18
C LEU A 82 -35.68 6.07 -38.43
N TYR A 83 -35.45 5.24 -39.45
CA TYR A 83 -34.11 4.79 -39.81
C TYR A 83 -33.22 5.95 -40.31
N GLN A 84 -33.74 6.80 -41.20
CA GLN A 84 -33.03 7.99 -41.69
C GLN A 84 -32.72 8.97 -40.56
N THR A 85 -33.66 9.18 -39.64
CA THR A 85 -33.45 10.03 -38.45
C THR A 85 -32.36 9.45 -37.54
N SER A 86 -32.33 8.13 -37.35
CA SER A 86 -31.28 7.45 -36.58
C SER A 86 -29.90 7.62 -37.20
N ILE A 87 -29.78 7.43 -38.52
CA ILE A 87 -28.53 7.66 -39.27
C ILE A 87 -28.10 9.12 -39.15
N TYR A 88 -29.03 10.05 -39.37
CA TYR A 88 -28.75 11.49 -39.29
C TYR A 88 -28.21 11.88 -37.91
N ASN A 89 -28.83 11.40 -36.83
CA ASN A 89 -28.35 11.67 -35.47
C ASN A 89 -26.94 11.10 -35.24
N ARG A 90 -26.66 9.86 -35.67
CA ARG A 90 -25.31 9.28 -35.59
C ARG A 90 -24.27 10.06 -36.38
N LEU A 91 -24.61 10.50 -37.60
CA LEU A 91 -23.73 11.32 -38.43
C LEU A 91 -23.51 12.70 -37.83
N ARG A 92 -24.54 13.30 -37.24
CA ARG A 92 -24.47 14.58 -36.53
C ARG A 92 -23.54 14.47 -35.32
N ASP A 93 -23.69 13.44 -34.50
CA ASP A 93 -22.83 13.20 -33.34
C ASP A 93 -21.37 12.97 -33.77
N LEU A 94 -21.17 12.20 -34.85
CA LEU A 94 -19.85 11.99 -35.45
C LEU A 94 -19.23 13.31 -35.98
N LEU A 95 -20.02 14.16 -36.64
CA LEU A 95 -19.56 15.45 -37.14
C LEU A 95 -19.16 16.39 -35.99
N ILE A 96 -19.98 16.46 -34.92
CA ILE A 96 -19.67 17.24 -33.72
C ILE A 96 -18.37 16.72 -33.07
N SER A 97 -18.20 15.40 -32.97
CA SER A 97 -16.98 14.81 -32.38
C SER A 97 -15.73 15.01 -33.24
N LEU A 98 -15.86 15.04 -34.58
CA LEU A 98 -14.76 15.33 -35.51
C LEU A 98 -14.36 16.82 -35.51
N GLU A 99 -15.28 17.71 -35.12
CA GLU A 99 -15.07 19.16 -35.06
C GLU A 99 -14.22 19.58 -33.85
N ILE A 100 -13.01 19.01 -33.76
CA ILE A 100 -11.99 19.52 -32.86
C ILE A 100 -11.32 20.71 -33.53
N LYS A 101 -11.50 21.90 -32.92
CA LYS A 101 -10.90 23.16 -33.36
C LYS A 101 -9.38 23.09 -33.40
N GLU A 102 -8.79 23.70 -34.42
CA GLU A 102 -7.34 23.74 -34.62
C GLU A 102 -6.61 24.49 -33.49
N GLU A 103 -7.31 25.43 -32.85
CA GLU A 103 -6.86 26.17 -31.67
C GLU A 103 -6.40 25.24 -30.52
N HIS A 104 -7.02 24.08 -30.34
CA HIS A 104 -6.64 23.13 -29.30
C HIS A 104 -5.30 22.44 -29.61
N PHE A 105 -5.00 22.20 -30.89
CA PHE A 105 -3.71 21.66 -31.32
C PHE A 105 -2.60 22.71 -31.17
N ILE A 106 -2.88 23.95 -31.58
CA ILE A 106 -1.95 25.08 -31.43
C ILE A 106 -1.64 25.30 -29.94
N SER A 107 -2.65 25.22 -29.07
CA SER A 107 -2.48 25.38 -27.63
C SER A 107 -1.46 24.39 -27.04
N LEU A 108 -1.45 23.14 -27.51
CA LEU A 108 -0.47 22.15 -27.05
C LEU A 108 0.96 22.45 -27.55
N GLU A 109 1.09 23.01 -28.75
CA GLU A 109 2.39 23.24 -29.40
C GLU A 109 3.07 24.53 -28.93
N THR A 110 2.31 25.62 -28.74
CA THR A 110 2.89 26.96 -28.58
C THR A 110 2.71 27.58 -27.21
N GLU A 111 1.68 27.21 -26.43
CA GLU A 111 1.41 27.86 -25.15
C GLU A 111 2.52 27.62 -24.13
N ALA A 112 2.73 28.60 -23.25
CA ALA A 112 3.75 28.53 -22.20
C ALA A 112 3.30 27.58 -21.08
N LEU A 113 4.24 26.75 -20.61
CA LEU A 113 4.01 25.81 -19.50
C LEU A 113 4.18 26.47 -18.12
N ASP A 114 4.78 27.66 -18.07
CA ASP A 114 5.07 28.39 -16.83
C ASP A 114 3.93 29.34 -16.39
N THR A 115 2.95 29.63 -17.25
CA THR A 115 1.88 30.60 -16.97
C THR A 115 0.56 29.90 -16.64
N PRO A 116 -0.22 30.40 -15.66
CA PRO A 116 -1.50 29.80 -15.29
C PRO A 116 -2.53 29.87 -16.43
N GLU A 117 -2.49 30.93 -17.26
CA GLU A 117 -3.34 31.06 -18.44
C GLU A 117 -2.97 30.03 -19.53
N GLY A 118 -1.68 29.78 -19.74
CA GLY A 118 -1.20 28.75 -20.66
C GLY A 118 -1.59 27.35 -20.21
N LEU A 119 -1.43 27.06 -18.92
CA LEU A 119 -1.85 25.80 -18.31
C LEU A 119 -3.35 25.55 -18.47
N SER A 120 -4.19 26.54 -18.19
CA SER A 120 -5.65 26.38 -18.35
C SER A 120 -6.06 26.08 -19.80
N LYS A 121 -5.39 26.68 -20.79
CA LYS A 121 -5.65 26.39 -22.21
C LYS A 121 -5.19 24.99 -22.59
N ILE A 122 -4.03 24.56 -22.07
CA ILE A 122 -3.49 23.21 -22.28
C ILE A 122 -4.42 22.17 -21.64
N GLU A 123 -4.90 22.38 -20.41
CA GLU A 123 -5.85 21.50 -19.73
C GLU A 123 -7.15 21.34 -20.51
N LYS A 124 -7.71 22.46 -21.02
CA LYS A 124 -8.89 22.43 -21.88
C LYS A 124 -8.63 21.65 -23.17
N ALA A 125 -7.47 21.87 -23.80
CA ALA A 125 -7.09 21.14 -25.01
C ALA A 125 -6.91 19.64 -24.74
N LEU A 126 -6.25 19.26 -23.63
CA LEU A 126 -6.07 17.87 -23.21
C LEU A 126 -7.41 17.20 -22.91
N ASN A 127 -8.33 17.88 -22.23
CA ASN A 127 -9.65 17.34 -21.94
C ASN A 127 -10.42 17.02 -23.23
N ILE A 128 -10.44 17.94 -24.19
CA ILE A 128 -11.14 17.78 -25.48
C ILE A 128 -10.47 16.71 -26.35
N LEU A 129 -9.15 16.70 -26.41
CA LEU A 129 -8.42 15.73 -27.23
C LEU A 129 -8.45 14.33 -26.64
N CYS A 130 -8.42 14.21 -25.30
CA CYS A 130 -8.57 12.93 -24.63
C CYS A 130 -10.02 12.45 -24.64
N SER A 131 -11.04 13.32 -24.59
CA SER A 131 -12.44 12.88 -24.64
C SER A 131 -12.87 12.33 -26.02
N PHE A 132 -12.01 12.41 -27.03
CA PHE A 132 -12.24 11.80 -28.34
C PHE A 132 -12.18 10.28 -28.25
N ASP A 133 -13.32 9.65 -27.96
CA ASP A 133 -13.49 8.21 -27.93
C ASP A 133 -14.57 7.80 -28.95
N ILE A 134 -14.12 7.27 -30.08
CA ILE A 134 -14.98 6.78 -31.16
C ILE A 134 -14.57 5.33 -31.43
N PRO A 135 -15.17 4.34 -30.73
CA PRO A 135 -14.70 2.96 -30.76
C PRO A 135 -14.97 2.23 -32.09
N ASP A 136 -16.04 2.59 -32.82
CA ASP A 136 -16.62 1.68 -33.83
C ASP A 136 -16.56 2.18 -35.30
N TYR A 137 -15.91 3.30 -35.58
CA TYR A 137 -15.89 3.86 -36.95
C TYR A 137 -14.56 3.59 -37.66
N THR A 138 -14.60 2.74 -38.69
CA THR A 138 -13.49 2.48 -39.64
C THR A 138 -13.41 3.52 -40.76
N ILE A 139 -13.99 4.70 -40.54
CA ILE A 139 -13.99 5.78 -41.54
C ILE A 139 -12.58 6.36 -41.57
N ARG A 140 -11.95 6.39 -42.74
CA ARG A 140 -10.59 6.93 -42.95
C ARG A 140 -10.38 8.31 -42.32
N VAL A 141 -11.38 9.21 -42.39
CA VAL A 141 -11.31 10.55 -41.78
C VAL A 141 -11.19 10.49 -40.25
N VAL A 142 -11.87 9.52 -39.62
CA VAL A 142 -11.78 9.29 -38.17
C VAL A 142 -10.40 8.74 -37.81
N GLU A 143 -9.86 7.81 -38.61
CA GLU A 143 -8.50 7.27 -38.42
C GLU A 143 -7.43 8.36 -38.58
N GLU A 144 -7.48 9.16 -39.63
CA GLU A 144 -6.56 10.29 -39.85
C GLU A 144 -6.64 11.32 -38.70
N LYS A 145 -7.85 11.56 -38.17
CA LYS A 145 -8.03 12.46 -37.02
C LYS A 145 -7.46 11.85 -35.73
N LYS A 146 -7.70 10.56 -35.46
CA LYS A 146 -7.09 9.83 -34.33
C LYS A 146 -5.57 9.92 -34.39
N GLU A 147 -4.98 9.63 -35.56
CA GLU A 147 -3.53 9.69 -35.75
C GLU A 147 -2.99 11.11 -35.52
N ARG A 148 -3.70 12.13 -36.01
CA ARG A 148 -3.33 13.54 -35.76
C ARG A 148 -3.39 13.90 -34.27
N ILE A 149 -4.42 13.46 -33.55
CA ILE A 149 -4.56 13.66 -32.10
C ILE A 149 -3.42 12.97 -31.36
N GLU A 150 -3.16 11.69 -31.65
CA GLU A 150 -2.06 10.95 -31.03
C GLU A 150 -0.71 11.61 -31.29
N LYS A 151 -0.43 12.04 -32.52
CA LYS A 151 0.82 12.71 -32.87
C LYS A 151 0.99 14.02 -32.09
N ALA A 152 -0.06 14.82 -31.97
CA ALA A 152 -0.04 16.07 -31.21
C ALA A 152 0.19 15.82 -29.71
N LEU A 153 -0.51 14.85 -29.12
CA LEU A 153 -0.34 14.46 -27.72
C LEU A 153 1.07 13.92 -27.43
N ARG A 154 1.60 13.05 -28.31
CA ARG A 154 2.99 12.56 -28.22
C ARG A 154 4.01 13.69 -28.30
N SER A 155 3.80 14.67 -29.18
CA SER A 155 4.67 15.85 -29.31
C SER A 155 4.62 16.70 -28.04
N PHE A 156 3.42 16.95 -27.52
CA PHE A 156 3.20 17.68 -26.28
C PHE A 156 3.89 17.02 -25.09
N TYR A 157 3.71 15.71 -24.88
CA TYR A 157 4.34 15.02 -23.74
C TYR A 157 5.86 15.02 -23.85
N LYS A 158 6.45 14.92 -25.04
CA LYS A 158 7.90 15.10 -25.21
C LYS A 158 8.36 16.50 -24.79
N ARG A 159 7.64 17.53 -25.22
CA ARG A 159 7.90 18.92 -24.83
C ARG A 159 7.75 19.12 -23.32
N PHE A 160 6.72 18.53 -22.72
CA PHE A 160 6.44 18.61 -21.29
C PHE A 160 7.49 17.87 -20.45
N ILE A 161 7.95 16.69 -20.89
CA ILE A 161 9.06 15.95 -20.26
C ILE A 161 10.35 16.78 -20.29
N HIS A 162 10.66 17.42 -21.42
CA HIS A 162 11.82 18.30 -21.55
C HIS A 162 11.71 19.52 -20.62
N PHE A 163 10.51 20.11 -20.54
CA PHE A 163 10.22 21.19 -19.61
C PHE A 163 10.42 20.76 -18.15
N LEU A 164 9.84 19.63 -17.71
CA LEU A 164 10.06 19.12 -16.36
C LEU A 164 11.54 18.85 -16.06
N GLY A 165 12.28 18.29 -17.03
CA GLY A 165 13.72 18.09 -16.90
C GLY A 165 14.50 19.39 -16.65
N THR A 166 14.13 20.48 -17.34
CA THR A 166 14.75 21.80 -17.13
C THR A 166 14.25 22.49 -15.86
N PHE A 167 12.98 22.34 -15.52
CA PHE A 167 12.36 22.83 -14.28
C PHE A 167 13.05 22.25 -13.05
N PHE A 168 13.27 20.93 -13.02
CA PHE A 168 14.01 20.23 -11.97
C PHE A 168 15.53 20.45 -12.03
N GLY A 169 16.06 20.73 -13.23
CA GLY A 169 17.48 21.00 -13.44
C GLY A 169 17.95 22.37 -12.91
N LYS A 170 17.02 23.31 -12.68
CA LYS A 170 17.29 24.55 -11.93
C LYS A 170 17.53 24.15 -10.47
N LYS A 171 18.80 23.82 -10.15
CA LYS A 171 19.24 23.40 -8.82
C LYS A 171 18.61 24.30 -7.76
N GLU A 172 17.68 23.76 -6.98
CA GLU A 172 17.39 24.36 -5.69
C GLU A 172 18.73 24.40 -4.94
N ALA A 173 19.11 25.59 -4.48
CA ALA A 173 20.29 25.74 -3.67
C ALA A 173 20.04 24.93 -2.40
N SER A 174 20.62 23.71 -2.34
CA SER A 174 20.60 22.86 -1.16
C SER A 174 21.05 23.71 0.01
N SER A 175 20.12 24.05 0.90
CA SER A 175 20.41 24.80 2.12
C SER A 175 21.22 23.97 3.12
N GLY A 176 21.46 22.68 2.82
CA GLY A 176 22.14 21.74 3.71
C GLY A 176 21.30 21.36 4.92
N VAL A 177 20.00 21.70 4.90
CA VAL A 177 19.03 21.43 5.95
C VAL A 177 18.01 20.46 5.37
N LEU A 178 17.87 19.30 6.01
CA LEU A 178 16.86 18.32 5.68
C LEU A 178 15.47 18.92 5.95
N ARG A 179 14.63 19.08 4.91
CA ARG A 179 13.34 19.77 5.03
C ARG A 179 12.28 19.23 4.07
N VAL A 180 11.04 19.62 4.33
CA VAL A 180 9.92 19.38 3.42
C VAL A 180 9.94 20.45 2.31
N HIS A 181 9.89 20.03 1.05
CA HIS A 181 9.92 20.93 -0.11
C HIS A 181 8.52 21.46 -0.48
N SER A 182 7.87 22.18 0.44
CA SER A 182 6.51 22.72 0.25
C SER A 182 6.35 23.55 -1.03
N ASP A 183 7.38 24.30 -1.41
CA ASP A 183 7.37 25.17 -2.59
C ASP A 183 7.47 24.37 -3.90
N LEU A 184 8.20 23.25 -3.88
CA LEU A 184 8.26 22.32 -5.00
C LEU A 184 6.90 21.64 -5.17
N TYR A 185 6.31 21.14 -4.08
CA TYR A 185 5.00 20.50 -4.09
C TYR A 185 3.90 21.46 -4.60
N SER A 186 3.93 22.72 -4.15
CA SER A 186 2.98 23.74 -4.57
C SER A 186 3.09 24.05 -6.06
N ARG A 187 4.32 24.17 -6.59
CA ARG A 187 4.53 24.37 -8.04
C ARG A 187 4.14 23.14 -8.84
N MET A 188 4.42 21.94 -8.35
CA MET A 188 4.05 20.68 -9.01
C MET A 188 2.55 20.47 -9.09
N LYS A 189 1.79 20.94 -8.09
CA LYS A 189 0.33 20.84 -8.05
C LYS A 189 -0.34 21.50 -9.25
N ALA A 190 0.27 22.53 -9.84
CA ALA A 190 -0.23 23.19 -11.05
C ALA A 190 -0.24 22.27 -12.28
N TYR A 191 0.49 21.14 -12.24
CA TYR A 191 0.56 20.17 -13.34
C TYR A 191 -0.23 18.89 -13.06
N LYS A 192 -1.00 18.84 -11.96
CA LYS A 192 -1.74 17.65 -11.53
C LYS A 192 -2.64 17.09 -12.64
N ASP A 193 -3.36 17.95 -13.35
CA ASP A 193 -4.29 17.52 -14.38
C ASP A 193 -3.55 16.93 -15.59
N ILE A 194 -2.39 17.48 -15.96
CA ILE A 194 -1.53 16.95 -17.03
C ILE A 194 -1.05 15.53 -16.69
N TYR A 195 -0.66 15.27 -15.42
CA TYR A 195 -0.32 13.94 -14.94
C TYR A 195 -1.51 12.98 -15.03
N ALA A 196 -2.70 13.42 -14.62
CA ALA A 196 -3.92 12.61 -14.70
C ALA A 196 -4.26 12.21 -16.15
N TYR A 197 -4.18 13.14 -17.11
CA TYR A 197 -4.43 12.83 -18.53
C TYR A 197 -3.37 11.89 -19.11
N SER A 198 -2.12 11.99 -18.66
CA SER A 198 -1.02 11.17 -19.19
C SER A 198 -1.17 9.67 -18.90
N ARG A 199 -1.96 9.26 -17.91
CA ARG A 199 -2.26 7.84 -17.61
C ARG A 199 -2.86 7.07 -18.79
N ARG A 200 -3.54 7.76 -19.73
CA ARG A 200 -4.03 7.15 -20.97
C ARG A 200 -2.91 6.69 -21.91
N PHE A 201 -1.69 7.17 -21.69
CA PHE A 201 -0.49 6.85 -22.44
C PHE A 201 0.58 6.28 -21.50
N PRO A 202 0.56 4.95 -21.24
CA PRO A 202 1.42 4.33 -20.23
C PRO A 202 2.91 4.63 -20.41
N ASP A 203 3.39 4.65 -21.65
CA ASP A 203 4.79 4.94 -21.97
C ASP A 203 5.23 6.34 -21.50
N PHE A 204 4.39 7.36 -21.72
CA PHE A 204 4.70 8.73 -21.32
C PHE A 204 4.51 8.93 -19.83
N TYR A 205 3.46 8.34 -19.25
CA TYR A 205 3.22 8.38 -17.81
C TYR A 205 4.41 7.80 -17.04
N ALA A 206 4.89 6.62 -17.44
CA ALA A 206 6.05 5.99 -16.81
C ALA A 206 7.30 6.87 -16.90
N VAL A 207 7.54 7.56 -18.01
CA VAL A 207 8.67 8.48 -18.16
C VAL A 207 8.51 9.71 -17.28
N LEU A 208 7.32 10.31 -17.20
CA LEU A 208 7.04 11.47 -16.33
C LEU A 208 7.28 11.12 -14.86
N CYS A 209 6.72 9.99 -14.40
CA CYS A 209 6.95 9.43 -13.08
C CYS A 209 8.45 9.24 -12.80
N ARG A 210 9.20 8.66 -13.73
CA ARG A 210 10.67 8.48 -13.59
C ARG A 210 11.44 9.79 -13.51
N VAL A 211 11.03 10.82 -14.25
CA VAL A 211 11.68 12.14 -14.21
C VAL A 211 11.51 12.78 -12.84
N TYR A 212 10.29 12.77 -12.30
CA TYR A 212 10.03 13.21 -10.93
C TYR A 212 10.81 12.39 -9.91
N PHE A 213 10.69 11.07 -9.98
CA PHE A 213 11.35 10.12 -9.09
C PHE A 213 12.86 10.37 -9.00
N LYS A 214 13.52 10.46 -10.16
CA LYS A 214 14.96 10.71 -10.24
C LYS A 214 15.33 12.08 -9.65
N HIS A 215 14.49 13.08 -9.82
CA HIS A 215 14.73 14.38 -9.19
C HIS A 215 14.61 14.30 -7.66
N ALA A 216 13.51 13.78 -7.15
CA ALA A 216 13.26 13.63 -5.71
C ALA A 216 14.35 12.79 -5.04
N GLN A 217 14.72 11.65 -5.64
CA GLN A 217 15.79 10.78 -5.14
C GLN A 217 17.12 11.53 -5.02
N ASN A 218 17.52 12.28 -6.05
CA ASN A 218 18.77 13.05 -6.03
C ASN A 218 18.72 14.23 -5.04
N LEU A 219 17.56 14.88 -4.92
CA LEU A 219 17.35 15.99 -4.00
C LEU A 219 17.51 15.52 -2.55
N TYR A 220 16.75 14.50 -2.15
CA TYR A 220 16.81 13.96 -0.79
C TYR A 220 18.15 13.32 -0.45
N SER A 221 18.75 12.54 -1.37
CA SER A 221 20.06 11.94 -1.12
C SER A 221 21.11 13.00 -0.80
N ARG A 222 21.12 14.11 -1.57
CA ARG A 222 22.07 15.21 -1.37
C ARG A 222 21.82 15.99 -0.08
N GLU A 223 20.56 16.26 0.26
CA GLU A 223 20.23 16.94 1.51
C GLU A 223 20.58 16.09 2.73
N ILE A 224 20.28 14.79 2.67
CA ILE A 224 20.61 13.83 3.72
C ILE A 224 22.12 13.70 3.87
N GLU A 225 22.89 13.55 2.79
CA GLU A 225 24.37 13.55 2.84
C GLU A 225 24.92 14.81 3.51
N THR A 226 24.39 15.99 3.15
CA THR A 226 24.87 17.26 3.70
C THR A 226 24.50 17.41 5.18
N HIS A 227 23.29 17.00 5.55
CA HIS A 227 22.81 17.03 6.92
C HIS A 227 23.62 16.06 7.79
N LEU A 228 23.80 14.82 7.34
CA LEU A 228 24.59 13.79 8.03
C LEU A 228 26.05 14.19 8.17
N ALA A 229 26.66 14.80 7.16
CA ALA A 229 28.02 15.33 7.28
C ALA A 229 28.13 16.44 8.34
N THR A 230 27.07 17.21 8.55
CA THR A 230 27.01 18.23 9.60
C THR A 230 26.83 17.59 10.98
N VAL A 231 25.93 16.62 11.10
CA VAL A 231 25.74 15.85 12.34
C VAL A 231 27.02 15.10 12.73
N HIS A 232 27.68 14.44 11.79
CA HIS A 232 28.96 13.76 12.03
C HIS A 232 30.03 14.70 12.59
N LYS A 233 30.14 15.92 12.04
CA LYS A 233 31.08 16.94 12.55
C LYS A 233 30.74 17.38 13.97
N LEU A 234 29.46 17.50 14.31
CA LEU A 234 29.03 17.83 15.68
C LEU A 234 29.39 16.70 16.65
N LEU A 235 29.16 15.44 16.26
CA LEU A 235 29.47 14.28 17.10
C LEU A 235 30.99 14.07 17.30
N THR A 236 31.82 14.46 16.33
CA THR A 236 33.29 14.25 16.39
C THR A 236 34.02 15.32 17.21
N ASN A 237 33.46 16.53 17.33
CA ASN A 237 34.14 17.68 17.94
C ASN A 237 33.85 17.86 19.45
N GLU A 238 33.12 16.92 20.07
CA GLU A 238 32.67 17.06 21.46
C GLU A 238 33.39 16.14 22.46
N ASP A 239 33.29 16.52 23.74
CA ASP A 239 33.85 15.77 24.88
C ASP A 239 33.18 14.40 25.02
N LYS A 240 34.01 13.35 25.13
CA LYS A 240 33.62 11.92 25.17
C LYS A 240 32.46 11.59 26.13
N ASP A 241 32.33 12.31 27.24
CA ASP A 241 31.32 12.02 28.27
C ASP A 241 29.90 12.48 27.89
N LYS A 242 29.74 13.39 26.92
CA LYS A 242 28.44 13.88 26.43
C LYS A 242 28.02 13.28 25.08
N VAL A 243 28.93 12.56 24.43
CA VAL A 243 28.71 11.97 23.11
C VAL A 243 27.60 10.93 23.16
N ASP A 244 27.55 10.10 24.22
CA ASP A 244 26.58 9.00 24.31
C ASP A 244 25.12 9.45 24.36
N GLU A 245 24.80 10.48 25.15
CA GLU A 245 23.44 11.03 25.30
C GLU A 245 23.00 11.77 24.03
N LYS A 246 23.93 12.52 23.41
CA LYS A 246 23.68 13.24 22.16
C LYS A 246 23.54 12.32 20.96
N VAL A 247 24.22 11.18 20.93
CA VAL A 247 24.07 10.20 19.85
C VAL A 247 22.65 9.66 19.81
N GLU A 248 22.07 9.32 20.96
CA GLU A 248 20.67 8.87 21.01
C GLU A 248 19.69 9.96 20.60
N GLU A 249 19.86 11.19 21.10
CA GLU A 249 19.02 12.35 20.73
C GLU A 249 19.14 12.68 19.23
N CYS A 250 20.36 12.67 18.69
CA CYS A 250 20.63 12.96 17.28
C CYS A 250 20.08 11.88 16.35
N LEU A 251 20.27 10.60 16.66
CA LEU A 251 19.73 9.50 15.87
C LEU A 251 18.20 9.44 15.95
N GLY A 252 17.62 9.69 17.14
CA GLY A 252 16.18 9.82 17.34
C GLY A 252 15.58 10.95 16.52
N GLY A 253 16.12 12.16 16.66
CA GLY A 253 15.68 13.33 15.89
C GLY A 253 15.85 13.14 14.37
N LEU A 254 16.92 12.49 13.94
CA LEU A 254 17.13 12.15 12.53
C LEU A 254 16.04 11.20 12.00
N MET A 255 15.72 10.13 12.73
CA MET A 255 14.69 9.18 12.29
C MET A 255 13.29 9.79 12.33
N GLU A 256 12.96 10.61 13.33
CA GLU A 256 11.68 11.31 13.39
C GLU A 256 11.51 12.29 12.24
N THR A 257 12.54 13.10 11.96
CA THR A 257 12.51 14.04 10.82
C THR A 257 12.45 13.30 9.49
N TYR A 258 13.19 12.21 9.34
CA TYR A 258 13.17 11.37 8.15
C TYR A 258 11.78 10.75 7.91
N LYS A 259 11.17 10.14 8.94
CA LYS A 259 9.79 9.59 8.85
C LYS A 259 8.76 10.66 8.50
N SER A 260 8.87 11.85 9.09
CA SER A 260 7.98 12.97 8.78
C SER A 260 8.08 13.41 7.31
N ILE A 261 9.29 13.42 6.75
CA ILE A 261 9.51 13.75 5.33
C ILE A 261 8.96 12.65 4.42
N GLU A 262 9.16 11.37 4.77
CA GLU A 262 8.60 10.24 4.04
C GLU A 262 7.07 10.30 4.01
N ASP A 263 6.44 10.60 5.14
CA ASP A 263 4.98 10.78 5.25
C ASP A 263 4.48 11.95 4.38
N CYS A 264 5.20 13.07 4.36
CA CYS A 264 4.88 14.21 3.51
C CYS A 264 4.99 13.86 2.02
N GLU A 265 6.03 13.14 1.62
CA GLU A 265 6.23 12.69 0.24
C GLU A 265 5.14 11.69 -0.18
N SER A 266 4.79 10.73 0.69
CA SER A 266 3.71 9.78 0.45
C SER A 266 2.36 10.47 0.25
N LYS A 267 2.06 11.49 1.07
CA LYS A 267 0.85 12.32 0.91
C LYS A 267 0.86 13.09 -0.41
N PHE A 268 1.99 13.68 -0.78
CA PHE A 268 2.13 14.42 -2.03
C PHE A 268 1.92 13.52 -3.26
N LEU A 269 2.53 12.33 -3.29
CA LEU A 269 2.37 11.36 -4.38
C LEU A 269 0.90 10.92 -4.55
N LYS A 270 0.21 10.65 -3.43
CA LYS A 270 -1.23 10.34 -3.41
C LYS A 270 -2.06 11.51 -3.93
N ASP A 271 -1.80 12.73 -3.47
CA ASP A 271 -2.51 13.93 -3.89
C ASP A 271 -2.34 14.23 -5.39
N MET A 272 -1.19 13.90 -5.95
CA MET A 272 -0.89 14.04 -7.38
C MET A 272 -1.40 12.86 -8.24
N ASN A 273 -1.93 11.78 -7.63
CA ASN A 273 -2.27 10.54 -8.33
C ASN A 273 -1.08 9.97 -9.11
N ILE A 274 0.10 9.95 -8.49
CA ILE A 274 1.31 9.35 -9.07
C ILE A 274 1.44 7.93 -8.51
N ASP A 275 1.42 6.92 -9.38
CA ASP A 275 1.52 5.50 -9.02
C ASP A 275 2.99 5.10 -8.77
N LEU A 276 3.63 5.77 -7.80
CA LEU A 276 4.98 5.48 -7.33
C LEU A 276 4.95 5.22 -5.82
N ASP A 277 5.74 4.25 -5.37
CA ASP A 277 5.93 4.01 -3.94
C ASP A 277 6.96 5.00 -3.37
N SER A 278 6.65 5.62 -2.24
CA SER A 278 7.57 6.52 -1.55
C SER A 278 8.83 5.79 -1.10
N SER A 279 8.72 4.50 -0.79
CA SER A 279 9.85 3.66 -0.37
C SER A 279 10.97 3.62 -1.42
N GLU A 280 10.61 3.63 -2.70
CA GLU A 280 11.57 3.62 -3.80
C GLU A 280 12.33 4.95 -3.89
N VAL A 281 11.66 6.08 -3.63
CA VAL A 281 12.25 7.44 -3.71
C VAL A 281 13.39 7.57 -2.70
N PHE A 282 13.20 7.01 -1.51
CA PHE A 282 14.18 7.06 -0.44
C PHE A 282 15.14 5.86 -0.40
N SER A 283 15.09 4.94 -1.36
CA SER A 283 15.97 3.76 -1.39
C SER A 283 17.47 4.09 -1.35
N SER A 284 17.90 5.18 -1.98
CA SER A 284 19.29 5.66 -1.92
C SER A 284 19.58 6.34 -0.59
N SER A 285 18.66 7.18 -0.12
CA SER A 285 18.72 7.84 1.19
C SER A 285 18.84 6.84 2.33
N ASN A 286 18.11 5.73 2.28
CA ASN A 286 18.17 4.64 3.24
C ASN A 286 19.57 4.05 3.35
N LYS A 287 20.25 3.83 2.21
CA LYS A 287 21.64 3.34 2.22
C LYS A 287 22.58 4.33 2.90
N ILE A 288 22.44 5.62 2.59
CA ILE A 288 23.26 6.69 3.18
C ILE A 288 23.05 6.78 4.70
N ILE A 289 21.80 6.67 5.17
CA ILE A 289 21.47 6.65 6.60
C ILE A 289 22.08 5.41 7.27
N LEU A 290 22.00 4.23 6.65
CA LEU A 290 22.57 3.00 7.20
C LEU A 290 24.10 3.09 7.28
N ASP A 291 24.77 3.62 6.25
CA ASP A 291 26.22 3.85 6.26
C ASP A 291 26.61 4.83 7.38
N PHE A 292 25.83 5.90 7.58
CA PHE A 292 26.04 6.83 8.68
C PHE A 292 25.84 6.18 10.07
N ILE A 293 24.86 5.29 10.24
CA ILE A 293 24.69 4.54 11.50
C ILE A 293 25.93 3.66 11.76
N GLU A 294 26.50 3.05 10.72
CA GLU A 294 27.77 2.33 10.86
C GLU A 294 28.92 3.27 11.27
N ASP A 295 28.99 4.48 10.73
CA ASP A 295 30.00 5.49 11.12
C ASP A 295 29.82 5.93 12.58
N VAL A 296 28.60 6.22 13.02
CA VAL A 296 28.26 6.58 14.40
C VAL A 296 28.58 5.43 15.37
N PHE A 297 28.43 4.18 14.94
CA PHE A 297 28.84 3.01 15.72
C PHE A 297 30.36 2.98 16.01
N TYR A 298 31.21 3.55 15.15
CA TYR A 298 32.63 3.70 15.49
C TYR A 298 32.88 4.76 16.57
N ILE A 299 31.99 5.75 16.69
CA ILE A 299 32.09 6.83 17.66
C ILE A 299 31.54 6.38 19.03
N SER A 300 30.29 5.91 19.08
CA SER A 300 29.66 5.36 20.29
C SER A 300 28.96 4.03 20.00
N PRO A 301 29.63 2.89 20.22
CA PRO A 301 29.07 1.58 19.94
C PRO A 301 27.84 1.22 20.80
N LEU A 302 27.85 1.62 22.08
CA LEU A 302 26.82 1.22 23.05
C LEU A 302 25.51 1.98 22.80
N SER A 303 25.56 3.31 22.70
CA SER A 303 24.39 4.15 22.40
C SER A 303 23.76 3.80 21.06
N THR A 304 24.57 3.47 20.05
CA THR A 304 24.06 3.04 18.74
C THR A 304 23.29 1.72 18.83
N ILE A 305 23.75 0.76 19.64
CA ILE A 305 23.03 -0.51 19.85
C ILE A 305 21.73 -0.28 20.63
N ILE A 306 21.76 0.55 21.67
CA ILE A 306 20.56 0.90 22.45
C ILE A 306 19.52 1.55 21.56
N PHE A 307 19.93 2.48 20.70
CA PHE A 307 19.07 3.10 19.72
C PHE A 307 18.45 2.07 18.75
N LEU A 308 19.27 1.16 18.20
CA LEU A 308 18.79 0.14 17.25
C LEU A 308 17.86 -0.90 17.89
N GLU A 309 17.94 -1.13 19.20
CA GLU A 309 17.01 -2.03 19.90
C GLU A 309 15.56 -1.53 19.85
N HIS A 310 15.38 -0.21 19.79
CA HIS A 310 14.08 0.45 19.72
C HIS A 310 13.57 0.67 18.28
N ASN A 311 14.32 0.22 17.26
CA ASN A 311 14.00 0.43 15.84
C ASN A 311 13.89 -0.90 15.07
N GLU A 312 13.17 -0.90 13.94
CA GLU A 312 12.78 -2.12 13.21
C GLU A 312 13.89 -2.72 12.29
N HIS A 313 15.15 -2.28 12.41
CA HIS A 313 16.24 -2.72 11.53
C HIS A 313 17.00 -3.95 12.06
N GLU A 314 16.36 -5.13 12.03
CA GLU A 314 16.89 -6.38 12.60
C GLU A 314 18.22 -6.85 11.98
N GLU A 315 18.42 -6.74 10.67
CA GLU A 315 19.69 -7.17 10.04
C GLU A 315 20.89 -6.34 10.50
N LEU A 316 20.73 -5.01 10.54
CA LEU A 316 21.78 -4.09 10.99
C LEU A 316 22.05 -4.27 12.48
N LYS A 317 20.99 -4.45 13.28
CA LYS A 317 21.05 -4.76 14.71
C LYS A 317 21.88 -6.01 14.98
N ILE A 318 21.61 -7.12 14.28
CA ILE A 318 22.39 -8.37 14.44
C ILE A 318 23.87 -8.15 14.05
N LYS A 319 24.12 -7.48 12.92
CA LYS A 319 25.48 -7.24 12.41
C LYS A 319 26.31 -6.38 13.38
N LEU A 320 25.75 -5.28 13.87
CA LEU A 320 26.44 -4.36 14.78
C LEU A 320 26.59 -4.96 16.19
N LYS A 321 25.60 -5.69 16.70
CA LYS A 321 25.73 -6.48 17.94
C LYS A 321 26.90 -7.47 17.85
N LYS A 322 27.01 -8.23 16.75
CA LYS A 322 28.15 -9.14 16.53
C LYS A 322 29.49 -8.42 16.48
N LYS A 323 29.59 -7.27 15.78
CA LYS A 323 30.81 -6.44 15.76
C LYS A 323 31.19 -5.94 17.15
N PHE A 324 30.21 -5.48 17.94
CA PHE A 324 30.42 -5.03 19.30
C PHE A 324 30.91 -6.16 20.22
N ILE A 325 30.23 -7.31 20.18
CA ILE A 325 30.65 -8.51 20.92
C ILE A 325 32.07 -8.93 20.53
N SER A 326 32.42 -8.87 19.24
CA SER A 326 33.77 -9.20 18.77
C SER A 326 34.83 -8.24 19.31
N ARG A 327 34.58 -6.93 19.32
CA ARG A 327 35.46 -5.94 19.95
C ARG A 327 35.63 -6.19 21.43
N GLU A 328 34.55 -6.55 22.12
CA GLU A 328 34.64 -6.91 23.53
C GLU A 328 35.47 -8.18 23.72
N MET A 329 35.32 -9.21 22.88
CA MET A 329 36.14 -10.44 22.94
C MET A 329 37.65 -10.21 22.82
N GLU A 330 38.08 -9.14 22.15
CA GLU A 330 39.50 -8.78 22.03
C GLU A 330 40.11 -8.30 23.36
N VAL A 331 39.30 -7.88 24.32
CA VAL A 331 39.74 -7.48 25.66
C VAL A 331 40.20 -8.73 26.43
N LYS A 332 41.52 -8.90 26.53
CA LYS A 332 42.14 -10.04 27.22
C LYS A 332 42.19 -9.88 28.75
N ASP A 333 42.11 -8.65 29.27
CA ASP A 333 42.19 -8.41 30.72
C ASP A 333 40.80 -8.51 31.39
N PRO A 334 40.57 -9.45 32.32
CA PRO A 334 39.29 -9.63 33.00
C PRO A 334 38.92 -8.48 33.94
N LYS A 335 39.89 -7.74 34.51
CA LYS A 335 39.59 -6.56 35.34
C LYS A 335 39.04 -5.42 34.49
N GLU A 336 39.70 -5.14 33.36
CA GLU A 336 39.22 -4.16 32.40
C GLU A 336 37.87 -4.56 31.78
N GLY A 337 37.70 -5.83 31.42
CA GLY A 337 36.43 -6.38 30.92
C GLY A 337 35.28 -6.21 31.92
N LEU A 338 35.52 -6.52 33.19
CA LEU A 338 34.53 -6.37 34.26
C LEU A 338 34.15 -4.91 34.53
N LYS A 339 35.13 -3.98 34.47
CA LYS A 339 34.85 -2.55 34.61
C LYS A 339 33.96 -2.05 33.47
N ARG A 340 34.28 -2.38 32.22
CA ARG A 340 33.47 -2.04 31.05
C ARG A 340 32.08 -2.67 31.12
N PHE A 341 31.98 -3.93 31.55
CA PHE A 341 30.69 -4.60 31.74
C PHE A 341 29.80 -3.91 32.78
N LYS A 342 30.37 -3.51 33.93
CA LYS A 342 29.65 -2.72 34.95
C LYS A 342 29.16 -1.37 34.41
N GLU A 343 29.92 -0.73 33.52
CA GLU A 343 29.51 0.51 32.85
C GLU A 343 28.42 0.26 31.80
N ILE A 344 28.52 -0.85 31.05
CA ILE A 344 27.54 -1.25 30.03
C ILE A 344 26.21 -1.59 30.68
N ILE A 345 26.15 -2.45 31.72
CA ILE A 345 24.87 -2.81 32.37
C ILE A 345 24.16 -1.59 32.95
N LYS A 346 24.91 -0.63 33.52
CA LYS A 346 24.31 0.60 34.05
C LYS A 346 23.57 1.40 32.98
N LYS A 347 24.01 1.32 31.72
CA LYS A 347 23.45 2.06 30.58
C LYS A 347 22.49 1.20 29.74
N SER A 348 22.75 -0.10 29.61
CA SER A 348 22.05 -1.08 28.78
C SER A 348 21.00 -1.83 29.58
N LYS A 349 19.72 -1.68 29.22
CA LYS A 349 18.62 -2.54 29.66
C LYS A 349 18.35 -3.71 28.70
N ILE A 350 19.34 -4.11 27.89
CA ILE A 350 19.18 -5.15 26.86
C ILE A 350 19.60 -6.51 27.42
N ASP A 351 18.62 -7.33 27.83
CA ASP A 351 18.85 -8.60 28.52
C ASP A 351 19.68 -9.60 27.70
N ASP A 352 19.43 -9.72 26.38
CA ASP A 352 20.16 -10.63 25.51
C ASP A 352 21.65 -10.24 25.38
N LEU A 353 21.93 -8.95 25.22
CA LEU A 353 23.29 -8.44 25.11
C LEU A 353 24.02 -8.59 26.44
N ASN A 354 23.35 -8.25 27.54
CA ASN A 354 23.89 -8.37 28.89
C ASN A 354 24.23 -9.84 29.19
N SER A 355 23.36 -10.80 28.84
CA SER A 355 23.60 -12.24 29.02
C SER A 355 24.80 -12.75 28.22
N VAL A 356 24.98 -12.32 26.97
CA VAL A 356 26.14 -12.70 26.15
C VAL A 356 27.44 -12.10 26.69
N LEU A 357 27.43 -10.82 27.08
CA LEU A 357 28.59 -10.16 27.68
C LEU A 357 28.94 -10.75 29.05
N TYR A 358 27.93 -11.17 29.81
CA TYR A 358 28.08 -11.88 31.06
C TYR A 358 28.86 -13.20 30.83
N GLY A 359 28.39 -14.02 29.89
CA GLY A 359 29.04 -15.29 29.54
C GLY A 359 30.50 -15.10 29.08
N LEU A 360 30.77 -14.06 28.29
CA LEU A 360 32.12 -13.71 27.86
C LEU A 360 33.04 -13.30 29.02
N ASN A 361 32.57 -12.50 29.96
CA ASN A 361 33.36 -12.13 31.13
C ASN A 361 33.59 -13.32 32.06
N LYS A 362 32.59 -14.20 32.24
CA LYS A 362 32.73 -15.47 32.97
C LYS A 362 33.84 -16.32 32.36
N GLU A 363 33.85 -16.52 31.03
CA GLU A 363 34.92 -17.26 30.36
C GLU A 363 36.29 -16.60 30.50
N ARG A 364 36.39 -15.27 30.38
CA ARG A 364 37.66 -14.55 30.55
C ARG A 364 38.27 -14.76 31.93
N ILE A 365 37.43 -14.73 32.96
CA ILE A 365 37.86 -14.96 34.33
C ILE A 365 38.32 -16.41 34.51
N LEU A 366 37.53 -17.39 34.02
CA LEU A 366 37.86 -18.82 34.14
C LEU A 366 39.09 -19.27 33.33
N ARG A 367 39.47 -18.55 32.27
CA ARG A 367 40.67 -18.87 31.47
C ARG A 367 41.99 -18.61 32.21
N ARG A 368 41.98 -17.88 33.35
CA ARG A 368 43.17 -17.59 34.18
C ARG A 368 43.53 -18.69 35.19
N ASN A 369 42.88 -19.85 35.15
CA ASN A 369 43.02 -20.88 36.18
C ASN A 369 44.30 -21.74 36.02
N LYS A 370 45.47 -21.22 36.39
CA LYS A 370 46.70 -22.03 36.46
C LYS A 370 47.33 -22.10 37.87
N ASP A 371 47.34 -20.99 38.63
CA ASP A 371 47.89 -20.96 40.00
C ASP A 371 46.83 -20.73 41.11
N THR A 372 47.12 -21.17 42.35
CA THR A 372 46.21 -21.07 43.51
C THR A 372 45.74 -19.63 43.80
N PHE A 373 46.62 -18.65 43.62
CA PHE A 373 46.30 -17.23 43.83
C PHE A 373 45.49 -16.64 42.67
N GLU A 374 45.66 -17.16 41.45
CA GLU A 374 44.84 -16.78 40.29
C GLU A 374 43.41 -17.32 40.44
N LEU A 375 43.25 -18.51 41.04
CA LEU A 375 41.93 -19.06 41.37
C LEU A 375 41.19 -18.19 42.41
N LEU A 376 41.90 -17.72 43.44
CA LEU A 376 41.33 -16.80 44.44
C LEU A 376 40.92 -15.46 43.81
N GLU A 377 41.77 -14.87 42.96
CA GLU A 377 41.46 -13.63 42.24
C GLU A 377 40.28 -13.82 41.26
N SER A 378 40.22 -14.96 40.58
CA SER A 378 39.14 -15.30 39.64
C SER A 378 37.80 -15.42 40.37
N LYS A 379 37.79 -15.98 41.58
CA LYS A 379 36.58 -16.03 42.41
C LYS A 379 36.09 -14.64 42.81
N MET A 380 36.98 -13.74 43.23
CA MET A 380 36.60 -12.35 43.54
C MET A 380 35.95 -11.65 42.34
N LEU A 381 36.54 -11.81 41.15
CA LEU A 381 36.04 -11.18 39.93
C LEU A 381 34.68 -11.77 39.52
N LEU A 382 34.43 -13.05 39.79
CA LEU A 382 33.12 -13.68 39.57
C LEU A 382 32.06 -13.19 40.56
N ASP A 383 32.40 -13.05 41.84
CA ASP A 383 31.50 -12.48 42.84
C ASP A 383 31.12 -11.04 42.47
N ASP A 384 32.09 -10.25 42.02
CA ASP A 384 31.88 -8.88 41.53
C ASP A 384 31.06 -8.82 40.23
N LEU A 385 31.19 -9.82 39.35
CA LEU A 385 30.41 -9.97 38.11
C LEU A 385 28.94 -10.26 38.44
N ILE A 386 28.68 -11.11 39.43
CA ILE A 386 27.34 -11.45 39.91
C ILE A 386 26.68 -10.26 40.59
N TYR A 387 27.44 -9.49 41.38
CA TYR A 387 26.89 -8.28 41.98
C TYR A 387 26.50 -7.23 40.94
N ALA A 388 27.17 -7.24 39.78
CA ALA A 388 26.88 -6.32 38.68
C ALA A 388 25.62 -6.69 37.88
N ASP A 389 25.28 -7.98 37.77
CA ASP A 389 24.15 -8.47 36.99
C ASP A 389 23.16 -9.26 37.86
N MET A 390 22.01 -8.65 38.18
CA MET A 390 20.98 -9.24 39.04
C MET A 390 20.00 -10.14 38.28
N ASN A 391 20.42 -10.81 37.21
CA ASN A 391 19.54 -11.70 36.47
C ASN A 391 19.31 -13.02 37.22
N GLU A 392 18.08 -13.30 37.65
CA GLU A 392 17.75 -14.45 38.51
C GLU A 392 18.02 -15.81 37.84
N ASN A 393 17.87 -15.89 36.52
CA ASN A 393 18.05 -17.15 35.78
C ASN A 393 19.51 -17.62 35.72
N LEU A 394 20.47 -16.68 35.74
CA LEU A 394 21.89 -17.01 35.73
C LEU A 394 22.36 -17.51 37.11
N ARG A 395 21.71 -17.12 38.22
CA ARG A 395 22.16 -17.44 39.59
C ARG A 395 22.40 -18.93 39.84
N ASN A 396 21.56 -19.82 39.30
CA ASN A 396 21.67 -21.26 39.57
C ASN A 396 22.92 -21.89 38.92
N GLU A 397 23.22 -21.53 37.67
CA GLU A 397 24.46 -21.94 37.01
C GLU A 397 25.69 -21.31 37.67
N HIS A 398 25.53 -20.13 38.28
CA HIS A 398 26.59 -19.46 39.04
C HIS A 398 26.94 -20.12 40.35
N PHE A 399 25.94 -20.55 41.13
CA PHE A 399 26.20 -21.28 42.36
C PHE A 399 27.00 -22.56 42.10
N GLN A 400 26.70 -23.26 41.00
CA GLN A 400 27.48 -24.43 40.60
C GLN A 400 28.92 -24.05 40.24
N CYS A 401 29.14 -23.05 39.37
CA CYS A 401 30.51 -22.63 39.02
C CYS A 401 31.32 -22.08 40.21
N ILE A 402 30.71 -21.35 41.14
CA ILE A 402 31.38 -20.88 42.35
C ILE A 402 31.74 -22.04 43.26
N ASN A 403 30.84 -23.02 43.44
CA ASN A 403 31.11 -24.20 44.24
C ASN A 403 32.24 -25.05 43.63
N ASP A 404 32.26 -25.22 42.31
CA ASP A 404 33.32 -25.95 41.61
C ASP A 404 34.69 -25.24 41.73
N LEU A 405 34.69 -23.90 41.65
CA LEU A 405 35.88 -23.09 41.91
C LEU A 405 36.29 -23.16 43.39
N HIS A 406 35.34 -23.14 44.32
CA HIS A 406 35.60 -23.24 45.75
C HIS A 406 36.27 -24.59 46.08
N GLU A 407 35.76 -25.69 45.54
CA GLU A 407 36.37 -27.02 45.67
C GLU A 407 37.76 -27.09 45.01
N SER A 408 37.95 -26.44 43.87
CA SER A 408 39.26 -26.37 43.19
C SER A 408 40.27 -25.53 43.98
N ILE A 409 39.84 -24.41 44.57
CA ILE A 409 40.62 -23.58 45.49
C ILE A 409 40.98 -24.37 46.74
N LYS A 410 40.03 -25.09 47.34
CA LYS A 410 40.26 -25.95 48.50
C LYS A 410 41.32 -27.00 48.22
N LYS A 411 41.21 -27.74 47.11
CA LYS A 411 42.21 -28.73 46.69
C LYS A 411 43.57 -28.11 46.39
N SER A 412 43.62 -26.96 45.74
CA SER A 412 44.87 -26.28 45.39
C SER A 412 45.56 -25.62 46.59
N LEU A 413 44.81 -25.02 47.52
CA LEU A 413 45.33 -24.46 48.77
C LEU A 413 45.90 -25.55 49.68
N ILE A 414 45.18 -26.67 49.85
CA ILE A 414 45.66 -27.82 50.61
C ILE A 414 46.91 -28.39 49.91
N GLY A 415 46.89 -28.54 48.58
CA GLY A 415 48.07 -28.95 47.80
C GLY A 415 49.28 -28.05 48.04
N TYR A 416 49.14 -26.74 47.88
CA TYR A 416 50.23 -25.76 48.04
C TYR A 416 50.81 -25.73 49.47
N VAL A 417 49.94 -25.84 50.49
CA VAL A 417 50.33 -25.80 51.90
C VAL A 417 51.06 -27.09 52.32
N PHE A 418 50.68 -28.25 51.77
CA PHE A 418 51.21 -29.56 52.18
C PHE A 418 52.10 -30.26 51.13
N GLU A 419 52.49 -29.57 50.04
CA GLU A 419 53.16 -30.19 48.88
C GLU A 419 54.53 -30.82 49.19
N GLU A 420 55.24 -30.39 50.25
CA GLU A 420 56.55 -30.96 50.62
C GLU A 420 56.82 -30.90 52.14
N GLY A 421 56.05 -31.66 52.93
CA GLY A 421 56.34 -31.93 54.33
C GLY A 421 56.20 -30.74 55.31
N ASP A 422 56.03 -31.06 56.59
CA ASP A 422 55.62 -30.10 57.64
C ASP A 422 56.61 -28.94 57.90
N ALA A 423 57.82 -28.95 57.31
CA ALA A 423 58.89 -28.02 57.64
C ALA A 423 58.77 -26.61 57.00
N GLU A 424 57.98 -26.44 55.92
CA GLU A 424 57.80 -25.15 55.22
C GLU A 424 56.38 -24.56 55.32
N VAL A 425 55.47 -25.27 56.00
CA VAL A 425 54.04 -24.93 56.13
C VAL A 425 53.85 -23.51 56.67
N GLU A 426 54.59 -23.14 57.72
CA GLU A 426 54.48 -21.80 58.34
C GLU A 426 54.94 -20.67 57.40
N GLY A 427 55.93 -20.94 56.53
CA GLY A 427 56.44 -19.99 55.53
C GLY A 427 55.43 -19.75 54.41
N ARG A 428 54.80 -20.82 53.90
CA ARG A 428 53.76 -20.75 52.86
C ARG A 428 52.47 -20.12 53.37
N LEU A 429 52.07 -20.40 54.62
CA LEU A 429 50.94 -19.72 55.28
C LEU A 429 51.18 -18.22 55.46
N LYS A 430 52.40 -17.80 55.82
CA LYS A 430 52.79 -16.37 55.89
C LYS A 430 52.84 -15.71 54.50
N GLU A 431 53.11 -16.45 53.44
CA GLU A 431 53.05 -15.95 52.06
C GLU A 431 51.61 -15.76 51.58
N ILE A 432 50.74 -16.73 51.85
CA ILE A 432 49.29 -16.63 51.60
C ILE A 432 48.71 -15.44 52.37
N GLY A 433 48.99 -15.32 53.67
CA GLY A 433 48.55 -14.19 54.49
C GLY A 433 49.04 -12.83 53.98
N ARG A 434 50.26 -12.75 53.40
CA ARG A 434 50.77 -11.52 52.78
C ARG A 434 50.11 -11.19 51.43
N LYS A 435 49.79 -12.19 50.62
CA LYS A 435 49.19 -12.02 49.28
C LYS A 435 47.69 -11.76 49.31
N VAL A 436 46.98 -12.32 50.30
CA VAL A 436 45.51 -12.23 50.44
C VAL A 436 45.08 -11.07 51.35
N LYS A 437 45.97 -10.11 51.65
CA LYS A 437 45.69 -9.01 52.59
C LYS A 437 44.41 -8.25 52.23
N GLY A 438 43.45 -8.24 53.16
CA GLY A 438 42.22 -7.46 53.09
C GLY A 438 40.93 -8.28 53.03
N GLY A 439 40.19 -8.29 54.15
CA GLY A 439 38.75 -8.50 54.17
C GLY A 439 38.27 -9.95 53.89
N LYS A 440 37.23 -10.10 53.07
CA LYS A 440 36.44 -11.35 52.93
C LYS A 440 37.27 -12.59 52.54
N LEU A 441 38.33 -12.43 51.73
CA LEU A 441 39.18 -13.58 51.35
C LEU A 441 40.06 -14.11 52.47
N GLN A 442 40.56 -13.26 53.37
CA GLN A 442 41.37 -13.73 54.51
C GLN A 442 40.52 -14.63 55.41
N LYS A 443 39.24 -14.28 55.61
CA LYS A 443 38.29 -15.08 56.38
C LYS A 443 38.00 -16.42 55.71
N GLU A 444 37.82 -16.41 54.40
CA GLU A 444 37.45 -17.63 53.67
C GLU A 444 38.64 -18.59 53.49
N VAL A 445 39.84 -18.07 53.24
CA VAL A 445 41.08 -18.86 53.25
C VAL A 445 41.34 -19.44 54.64
N TYR A 446 41.07 -18.67 55.70
CA TYR A 446 41.12 -19.16 57.08
C TYR A 446 40.08 -20.25 57.33
N GLU A 447 38.83 -20.10 56.88
CA GLU A 447 37.78 -21.11 57.03
C GLU A 447 38.19 -22.43 56.35
N ILE A 448 38.62 -22.38 55.09
CA ILE A 448 39.06 -23.56 54.32
C ILE A 448 40.23 -24.28 55.01
N LEU A 449 41.24 -23.54 55.49
CA LEU A 449 42.42 -24.14 56.12
C LEU A 449 42.17 -24.59 57.57
N SER A 450 41.23 -23.98 58.28
CA SER A 450 40.84 -24.35 59.65
C SER A 450 40.09 -25.69 59.74
N GLU A 451 39.58 -26.19 58.61
CA GLU A 451 39.01 -27.54 58.49
C GLU A 451 40.09 -28.62 58.41
N THR A 452 41.32 -28.26 58.06
CA THR A 452 42.42 -29.20 57.78
C THR A 452 43.62 -29.08 58.74
N VAL A 453 43.77 -27.95 59.44
CA VAL A 453 44.88 -27.69 60.37
C VAL A 453 44.38 -27.80 61.82
N ASP A 454 45.03 -28.64 62.63
CA ASP A 454 44.63 -28.91 64.01
C ASP A 454 44.80 -27.70 64.95
N ASP A 455 45.82 -26.86 64.72
CA ASP A 455 46.08 -25.65 65.52
C ASP A 455 45.42 -24.39 64.90
N LYS A 456 44.15 -24.22 65.25
CA LYS A 456 43.30 -23.10 64.78
C LYS A 456 43.75 -21.74 65.32
N GLU A 457 44.38 -21.68 66.50
CA GLU A 457 44.83 -20.43 67.10
C GLU A 457 46.11 -19.91 66.41
N ALA A 458 47.05 -20.79 66.09
CA ALA A 458 48.24 -20.44 65.31
C ALA A 458 47.88 -19.99 63.89
N LEU A 459 46.95 -20.68 63.22
CA LEU A 459 46.45 -20.33 61.88
C LEU A 459 45.81 -18.94 61.86
N LYS A 460 44.99 -18.62 62.87
CA LYS A 460 44.31 -17.32 63.02
C LYS A 460 45.33 -16.19 63.11
N LYS A 461 46.37 -16.37 63.93
CA LYS A 461 47.42 -15.38 64.15
C LYS A 461 48.30 -15.15 62.90
N ILE A 462 48.43 -16.12 62.01
CA ILE A 462 49.26 -16.03 60.80
C ILE A 462 48.50 -15.41 59.62
N ILE A 463 47.21 -15.72 59.46
CA ILE A 463 46.41 -15.33 58.28
C ILE A 463 45.57 -14.07 58.53
N LEU A 464 44.99 -13.92 59.74
CA LEU A 464 44.03 -12.85 60.05
C LEU A 464 44.64 -11.66 60.80
N ASP A 465 45.75 -11.86 61.53
CA ASP A 465 46.42 -10.80 62.31
C ASP A 465 47.64 -10.17 61.58
N ASN A 466 47.89 -10.54 60.31
CA ASN A 466 48.89 -9.96 59.40
C ASN A 466 48.24 -9.09 58.32
#